data_AF-A0A7S2IFL5-F1
#
_entry.id   AF-A0A7S2IFL5-F1
#
_cell.length_a   1.000
_cell.length_b   1.000
_cell.length_c   1.000
_cell.angle_alpha   90.00
_cell.angle_beta   90.00
_cell.angle_gamma   90.00
#
_symmetry.space_group_name_H-M   'P 1'
#
loop_
_entity.id
_entity.type
_entity.pdbx_description
1 polymer ?
#
loop_
_entity_poly.entity_id
_entity_poly.type
_entity_poly.pdbx_seq_one_letter_code
_entity_poly.pdbx_strand_id
1 'polypeptide(L)'
;MAYLSNDFEAFQSFQSTIEHAISDLFEKLPLCGATRKAAGNLKRLAKQLQPIRPVRPVIMLLGDSITQQAFLPGQWGGPLAAHYARTADIVLRGYAGYNSRWLKALVPAILQAGQAPALVILLVGTNDSVRTGNGVSSRQHVPVQEYVSNMIDIVQILRSYGDGRVCVLLMTPPPIADGKRVKYERRSAEDTALWADDLLVSYVKMCRLTAVTAEVPLIDLHKEFKQRAGWQELLSEDGMHPNSEGGALIAQLVLEGIARHAPHLQPASAEEYWRKGDSTPAGRLPLDFPAHLHLDTSDLAHSLEQHRLQANLHVKAASAAMWAVGKFATAVADSGKGEGSTSSGTRNTGPSRSGADTGVAASVPQPTAIWRTESRASPAEPGREDARTNDGVEPESSSEIAMF
;
A
#
# COMPACT_ATOMS: atom_id res chain seq x y z
N MET A 1 32.26 -17.93 -9.18
CA MET A 1 31.77 -18.31 -10.53
C MET A 1 31.21 -19.74 -10.57
N ALA A 2 31.91 -20.80 -10.10
CA ALA A 2 31.44 -22.19 -10.23
C ALA A 2 30.28 -22.65 -9.30
N TYR A 3 29.98 -21.91 -8.21
CA TYR A 3 28.87 -22.26 -7.30
C TYR A 3 27.49 -21.78 -7.79
N LEU A 4 27.45 -20.85 -8.75
CA LEU A 4 26.19 -20.23 -9.22
C LEU A 4 25.65 -20.86 -10.51
N SER A 5 26.49 -21.56 -11.30
CA SER A 5 26.06 -22.24 -12.53
C SER A 5 25.21 -23.48 -12.23
N ASN A 6 25.53 -24.21 -11.16
CA ASN A 6 24.84 -25.44 -10.78
C ASN A 6 23.39 -25.19 -10.32
N ASP A 7 23.13 -24.06 -9.66
CA ASP A 7 21.77 -23.69 -9.23
C ASP A 7 20.89 -23.26 -10.41
N PHE A 8 21.47 -22.68 -11.46
CA PHE A 8 20.74 -22.30 -12.67
C PHE A 8 20.35 -23.51 -13.53
N GLU A 9 21.27 -24.46 -13.75
CA GLU A 9 20.97 -25.71 -14.43
C GLU A 9 19.98 -26.59 -13.64
N ALA A 10 20.14 -26.65 -12.31
CA ALA A 10 19.19 -27.32 -11.43
C ALA A 10 17.80 -26.67 -11.49
N PHE A 11 17.73 -25.33 -11.58
CA PHE A 11 16.46 -24.61 -11.71
C PHE A 11 15.80 -24.81 -13.08
N GLN A 12 16.55 -24.76 -14.19
CA GLN A 12 15.99 -25.07 -15.52
C GLN A 12 15.50 -26.51 -15.60
N SER A 13 16.26 -27.45 -15.03
CA SER A 13 15.87 -28.86 -14.91
C SER A 13 14.59 -29.00 -14.07
N PHE A 14 14.48 -28.30 -12.94
CA PHE A 14 13.29 -28.31 -12.08
C PHE A 14 12.06 -27.69 -12.74
N GLN A 15 12.22 -26.55 -13.43
CA GLN A 15 11.12 -25.91 -14.17
C GLN A 15 10.63 -26.80 -15.31
N SER A 16 11.55 -27.37 -16.11
CA SER A 16 11.21 -28.34 -17.16
C SER A 16 10.52 -29.57 -16.58
N THR A 17 10.95 -30.03 -15.41
CA THR A 17 10.33 -31.16 -14.69
C THR A 17 8.92 -30.83 -14.21
N ILE A 18 8.66 -29.63 -13.69
CA ILE A 18 7.32 -29.18 -13.30
C ILE A 18 6.42 -29.04 -14.52
N GLU A 19 6.92 -28.43 -15.60
CA GLU A 19 6.14 -28.25 -16.83
C GLU A 19 5.79 -29.60 -17.47
N HIS A 20 6.74 -30.53 -17.52
CA HIS A 20 6.47 -31.92 -17.92
C HIS A 20 5.51 -32.62 -16.97
N ALA A 21 5.69 -32.53 -15.66
CA ALA A 21 4.81 -33.18 -14.68
C ALA A 21 3.38 -32.63 -14.76
N ILE A 22 3.21 -31.33 -15.01
CA ILE A 22 1.91 -30.71 -15.25
C ILE A 22 1.30 -31.23 -16.56
N SER A 23 2.07 -31.26 -17.66
CA SER A 23 1.61 -31.77 -18.96
C SER A 23 1.21 -33.24 -18.91
N ASP A 24 2.03 -34.09 -18.28
CA ASP A 24 1.76 -35.51 -18.05
C ASP A 24 0.52 -35.72 -17.17
N LEU A 25 0.33 -34.88 -16.13
CA LEU A 25 -0.85 -34.92 -15.26
C LEU A 25 -2.12 -34.52 -16.02
N PHE A 26 -2.02 -33.63 -17.02
CA PHE A 26 -3.11 -33.24 -17.90
C PHE A 26 -3.48 -34.32 -18.92
N GLU A 27 -2.49 -35.08 -19.44
CA GLU A 27 -2.74 -36.18 -20.37
C GLU A 27 -3.27 -37.45 -19.69
N LYS A 28 -2.88 -37.72 -18.44
CA LYS A 28 -3.14 -39.00 -17.76
C LYS A 28 -4.35 -39.03 -16.83
N LEU A 29 -5.03 -37.91 -16.56
CA LEU A 29 -6.18 -37.87 -15.65
C LEU A 29 -7.53 -37.88 -16.36
N PRO A 30 -8.46 -38.79 -16.01
CA PRO A 30 -9.84 -38.70 -16.47
C PRO A 30 -10.51 -37.45 -15.86
N LEU A 31 -11.16 -36.66 -16.73
CA LEU A 31 -11.74 -35.34 -16.44
C LEU A 31 -12.98 -35.39 -15.51
N CYS A 32 -12.81 -35.73 -14.24
CA CYS A 32 -13.82 -35.48 -13.21
C CYS A 32 -13.90 -33.98 -12.83
N GLY A 33 -14.96 -33.56 -12.13
CA GLY A 33 -15.17 -32.16 -11.75
C GLY A 33 -14.06 -31.58 -10.84
N ALA A 34 -13.43 -32.43 -10.02
CA ALA A 34 -12.36 -32.04 -9.12
C ALA A 34 -11.03 -31.76 -9.87
N THR A 35 -10.70 -32.53 -10.91
CA THR A 35 -9.50 -32.31 -11.74
C THR A 35 -9.63 -31.06 -12.61
N ARG A 36 -10.84 -30.71 -13.08
CA ARG A 36 -11.10 -29.41 -13.73
C ARG A 36 -10.94 -28.21 -12.79
N LYS A 37 -11.37 -28.33 -11.53
CA LYS A 37 -11.19 -27.28 -10.52
C LYS A 37 -9.71 -27.12 -10.14
N ALA A 38 -8.98 -28.23 -10.00
CA ALA A 38 -7.53 -28.22 -9.78
C ALA A 38 -6.76 -27.62 -10.97
N ALA A 39 -7.14 -27.97 -12.20
CA ALA A 39 -6.59 -27.38 -13.43
C ALA A 39 -6.89 -25.88 -13.56
N GLY A 40 -8.08 -25.44 -13.16
CA GLY A 40 -8.45 -24.02 -13.10
C GLY A 40 -7.60 -23.26 -12.07
N ASN A 41 -7.37 -23.87 -10.91
CA ASN A 41 -6.48 -23.32 -9.88
C ASN A 41 -5.01 -23.29 -10.36
N LEU A 42 -4.56 -24.32 -11.08
CA LEU A 42 -3.22 -24.37 -11.69
C LEU A 42 -3.03 -23.35 -12.80
N LYS A 43 -4.03 -23.12 -13.67
CA LYS A 43 -3.98 -22.04 -14.67
C LYS A 43 -3.99 -20.65 -14.02
N ARG A 44 -4.73 -20.47 -12.92
CA ARG A 44 -4.73 -19.23 -12.13
C ARG A 44 -3.39 -19.01 -11.44
N LEU A 45 -2.80 -20.06 -10.88
CA LEU A 45 -1.46 -20.04 -10.29
C LEU A 45 -0.38 -19.79 -11.36
N ALA A 46 -0.46 -20.44 -12.52
CA ALA A 46 0.43 -20.20 -13.66
C ALA A 46 0.33 -18.76 -14.20
N LYS A 47 -0.87 -18.16 -14.17
CA LYS A 47 -1.08 -16.74 -14.49
C LYS A 47 -0.53 -15.80 -13.40
N GLN A 48 -0.53 -16.23 -12.14
CA GLN A 48 0.18 -15.58 -11.03
C GLN A 48 1.70 -15.82 -11.05
N LEU A 49 2.16 -16.83 -11.81
CA LEU A 49 3.56 -17.22 -12.02
C LEU A 49 4.13 -16.73 -13.36
N GLN A 50 3.39 -15.92 -14.16
CA GLN A 50 4.00 -15.10 -15.22
C GLN A 50 5.22 -14.41 -14.63
N PRO A 51 6.34 -14.23 -15.37
CA PRO A 51 7.58 -13.70 -14.82
C PRO A 51 7.23 -12.40 -14.09
N ILE A 52 7.11 -12.52 -12.77
CA ILE A 52 6.87 -11.40 -11.89
C ILE A 52 8.12 -10.58 -12.23
N ARG A 53 7.99 -9.38 -12.78
CA ARG A 53 9.09 -8.45 -12.50
C ARG A 53 9.18 -8.46 -10.98
N PRO A 54 10.33 -8.54 -10.30
CA PRO A 54 10.35 -8.10 -8.91
C PRO A 54 9.97 -6.63 -9.02
N VAL A 55 8.66 -6.34 -8.99
CA VAL A 55 8.21 -4.99 -9.22
C VAL A 55 8.61 -4.35 -7.93
N ARG A 56 9.63 -3.47 -8.01
CA ARG A 56 10.09 -2.68 -6.89
C ARG A 56 8.85 -2.26 -6.09
N PRO A 57 8.69 -2.76 -4.86
CA PRO A 57 7.43 -2.59 -4.14
C PRO A 57 7.16 -1.11 -3.96
N VAL A 58 5.90 -0.71 -4.07
CA VAL A 58 5.48 0.66 -3.86
C VAL A 58 5.07 0.84 -2.41
N ILE A 59 5.66 1.82 -1.74
CA ILE A 59 5.20 2.37 -0.46
C ILE A 59 4.51 3.69 -0.78
N MET A 60 3.19 3.74 -0.61
CA MET A 60 2.38 4.90 -0.92
C MET A 60 2.16 5.78 0.31
N LEU A 61 2.43 7.07 0.17
CA LEU A 61 2.09 8.09 1.16
C LEU A 61 0.74 8.68 0.78
N LEU A 62 -0.31 8.42 1.55
CA LEU A 62 -1.69 8.82 1.25
C LEU A 62 -2.20 9.78 2.33
N GLY A 63 -2.74 10.94 1.94
CA GLY A 63 -3.26 11.86 2.94
C GLY A 63 -3.59 13.27 2.47
N ASP A 64 -3.52 14.21 3.41
CA ASP A 64 -3.83 15.63 3.20
C ASP A 64 -2.59 16.48 2.84
N SER A 65 -2.57 17.76 3.21
CA SER A 65 -1.47 18.69 2.95
C SER A 65 -0.17 18.29 3.64
N ILE A 66 -0.21 17.69 4.83
CA ILE A 66 0.99 17.22 5.52
C ILE A 66 1.66 16.11 4.71
N THR A 67 0.85 15.26 4.08
CA THR A 67 1.34 14.28 3.12
C THR A 67 1.78 14.93 1.83
N GLN A 68 1.02 15.89 1.25
CA GLN A 68 1.39 16.56 0.00
C GLN A 68 2.77 17.23 0.09
N GLN A 69 3.09 17.77 1.26
CA GLN A 69 4.35 18.45 1.54
C GLN A 69 5.50 17.48 1.88
N ALA A 70 5.29 16.17 1.93
CA ALA A 70 6.29 15.20 2.37
C ALA A 70 7.63 15.29 1.62
N PHE A 71 7.63 15.72 0.35
CA PHE A 71 8.83 15.85 -0.46
C PHE A 71 9.38 17.28 -0.56
N LEU A 72 8.82 18.25 0.17
CA LEU A 72 9.47 19.55 0.31
C LEU A 72 10.82 19.39 1.03
N PRO A 73 11.79 20.31 0.83
CA PRO A 73 13.09 20.23 1.50
C PRO A 73 12.95 20.09 3.04
N GLY A 74 13.65 19.09 3.59
CA GLY A 74 13.63 18.78 5.02
C GLY A 74 12.37 18.05 5.52
N GLN A 75 11.44 17.68 4.64
CA GLN A 75 10.24 16.92 5.01
C GLN A 75 10.45 15.41 4.92
N TRP A 76 9.45 14.66 5.38
CA TRP A 76 9.57 13.27 5.77
C TRP A 76 9.66 12.25 4.60
N GLY A 77 9.21 12.61 3.40
CA GLY A 77 9.25 11.76 2.21
C GLY A 77 10.64 11.59 1.60
N GLY A 78 11.48 12.63 1.65
CA GLY A 78 12.86 12.58 1.14
C GLY A 78 13.73 11.53 1.86
N PRO A 79 13.80 11.55 3.21
CA PRO A 79 14.51 10.53 3.98
C PRO A 79 14.00 9.11 3.73
N LEU A 80 12.69 8.91 3.53
CA LEU A 80 12.13 7.61 3.15
C LEU A 80 12.65 7.17 1.77
N ALA A 81 12.57 8.05 0.77
CA ALA A 81 13.06 7.73 -0.58
C ALA A 81 14.55 7.41 -0.60
N ALA A 82 15.35 8.12 0.20
CA ALA A 82 16.78 7.83 0.38
C ALA A 82 17.00 6.46 1.05
N HIS A 83 16.25 6.14 2.12
CA HIS A 83 16.35 4.86 2.81
C HIS A 83 15.98 3.66 1.92
N TYR A 84 14.98 3.82 1.07
CA TYR A 84 14.47 2.79 0.16
C TYR A 84 15.07 2.86 -1.25
N ALA A 85 16.18 3.60 -1.43
CA ALA A 85 16.84 3.73 -2.72
C ALA A 85 17.14 2.35 -3.32
N ARG A 86 16.70 2.14 -4.57
CA ARG A 86 16.84 0.90 -5.34
C ARG A 86 16.17 -0.34 -4.72
N THR A 87 15.31 -0.20 -3.72
CA THR A 87 14.62 -1.35 -3.08
C THR A 87 13.10 -1.20 -3.03
N ALA A 88 12.58 0.01 -2.78
CA ALA A 88 11.14 0.30 -2.87
C ALA A 88 10.90 1.71 -3.44
N ASP A 89 9.80 1.91 -4.15
CA ASP A 89 9.40 3.23 -4.64
C ASP A 89 8.52 3.93 -3.62
N ILE A 90 8.83 5.18 -3.29
CA ILE A 90 8.00 6.01 -2.42
C ILE A 90 7.10 6.88 -3.30
N VAL A 91 5.80 6.62 -3.28
CA VAL A 91 4.84 7.30 -4.16
C VAL A 91 3.95 8.25 -3.37
N LEU A 92 3.93 9.51 -3.78
CA LEU A 92 3.16 10.58 -3.15
C LEU A 92 1.71 10.63 -3.65
N ARG A 93 0.75 10.60 -2.72
CA ARG A 93 -0.70 10.82 -2.94
C ARG A 93 -1.27 11.68 -1.81
N GLY A 94 -0.67 12.85 -1.59
CA GLY A 94 -1.16 13.86 -0.67
C GLY A 94 -2.00 14.93 -1.38
N TYR A 95 -3.11 15.34 -0.76
CA TYR A 95 -4.07 16.28 -1.33
C TYR A 95 -4.39 17.40 -0.33
N ALA A 96 -3.81 18.57 -0.53
CA ALA A 96 -3.96 19.69 0.38
C ALA A 96 -5.43 20.08 0.57
N GLY A 97 -5.83 20.28 1.83
CA GLY A 97 -7.19 20.63 2.23
C GLY A 97 -8.19 19.46 2.22
N TYR A 98 -7.82 18.26 1.76
CA TYR A 98 -8.74 17.13 1.76
C TYR A 98 -9.01 16.60 3.16
N ASN A 99 -10.26 16.20 3.40
CA ASN A 99 -10.71 15.48 4.60
C ASN A 99 -10.94 13.99 4.30
N SER A 100 -11.28 13.20 5.32
CA SER A 100 -11.52 11.76 5.15
C SER A 100 -12.64 11.43 4.15
N ARG A 101 -13.70 12.26 4.10
CA ARG A 101 -14.86 12.07 3.21
C ARG A 101 -14.44 12.13 1.74
N TRP A 102 -13.68 13.16 1.37
CA TRP A 102 -13.22 13.34 0.00
C TRP A 102 -12.12 12.34 -0.36
N LEU A 103 -11.21 12.07 0.58
CA LEU A 103 -10.16 11.08 0.37
C LEU A 103 -10.76 9.70 0.10
N LYS A 104 -11.78 9.27 0.86
CA LYS A 104 -12.51 8.00 0.64
C LYS A 104 -13.02 7.87 -0.79
N ALA A 105 -13.65 8.91 -1.32
CA ALA A 105 -14.17 8.91 -2.68
C ALA A 105 -13.06 8.80 -3.74
N LEU A 106 -11.86 9.32 -3.43
CA LEU A 106 -10.73 9.37 -4.34
C LEU A 106 -9.89 8.07 -4.37
N VAL A 107 -9.83 7.32 -3.26
CA VAL A 107 -8.99 6.12 -3.13
C VAL A 107 -9.16 5.12 -4.30
N PRO A 108 -10.38 4.76 -4.76
CA PRO A 108 -10.53 3.83 -5.88
C PRO A 108 -9.83 4.29 -7.16
N ALA A 109 -9.91 5.58 -7.49
CA ALA A 109 -9.25 6.14 -8.67
C ALA A 109 -7.71 6.13 -8.53
N ILE A 110 -7.20 6.42 -7.33
CA ILE A 110 -5.76 6.35 -7.03
C ILE A 110 -5.22 4.95 -7.27
N LEU A 111 -5.94 3.92 -6.80
CA LEU A 111 -5.53 2.53 -6.92
C LEU A 111 -5.54 2.04 -8.37
N GLN A 112 -6.53 2.47 -9.17
CA GLN A 112 -6.63 2.12 -10.59
C GLN A 112 -5.52 2.73 -11.45
N ALA A 113 -4.96 3.87 -11.04
CA ALA A 113 -3.97 4.60 -11.82
C ALA A 113 -2.53 4.03 -11.73
N GLY A 114 -2.30 2.99 -10.92
CA GLY A 114 -0.93 2.50 -10.69
C GLY A 114 -0.84 1.05 -10.23
N GLN A 115 0.38 0.65 -9.92
CA GLN A 115 0.67 -0.64 -9.29
C GLN A 115 0.06 -0.69 -7.88
N ALA A 116 -0.44 -1.87 -7.49
CA ALA A 116 -0.88 -2.11 -6.12
C ALA A 116 0.29 -1.87 -5.13
N PRO A 117 0.11 -0.99 -4.13
CA PRO A 117 1.15 -0.73 -3.14
C PRO A 117 1.36 -1.94 -2.23
N ALA A 118 2.60 -2.19 -1.83
CA ALA A 118 2.89 -3.16 -0.78
C ALA A 118 2.53 -2.60 0.61
N LEU A 119 2.69 -1.29 0.79
CA LEU A 119 2.34 -0.57 2.01
C LEU A 119 1.70 0.78 1.67
N VAL A 120 0.65 1.13 2.39
CA VAL A 120 0.06 2.47 2.40
C VAL A 120 0.21 3.09 3.78
N ILE A 121 0.78 4.28 3.84
CA ILE A 121 0.90 5.11 5.04
C ILE A 121 -0.18 6.18 4.95
N LEU A 122 -1.21 6.08 5.78
CA LEU A 122 -2.40 6.92 5.71
C LEU A 122 -2.40 7.97 6.83
N LEU A 123 -2.42 9.25 6.44
CA LEU A 123 -2.51 10.41 7.33
C LEU A 123 -3.61 11.37 6.86
N VAL A 124 -4.71 11.41 7.59
CA VAL A 124 -5.81 12.37 7.37
C VAL A 124 -6.55 12.59 8.70
N GLY A 125 -7.22 13.74 8.84
CA GLY A 125 -8.02 14.06 10.01
C GLY A 125 -7.83 15.49 10.53
N THR A 126 -6.75 16.17 10.14
CA THR A 126 -6.52 17.58 10.50
C THR A 126 -7.62 18.49 9.95
N ASN A 127 -8.03 18.27 8.70
CA ASN A 127 -9.06 19.07 8.04
C ASN A 127 -10.47 18.73 8.53
N ASP A 128 -10.72 17.47 8.87
CA ASP A 128 -11.98 16.98 9.43
C ASP A 128 -12.33 17.69 10.75
N SER A 129 -11.32 18.01 11.56
CA SER A 129 -11.47 18.62 12.88
C SER A 129 -11.73 20.12 12.87
N VAL A 130 -11.78 20.76 11.69
CA VAL A 130 -12.08 22.19 11.57
C VAL A 130 -13.40 22.52 12.28
N ARG A 131 -13.43 23.66 12.96
CA ARG A 131 -14.62 24.21 13.61
C ARG A 131 -15.72 24.44 12.59
N THR A 132 -16.94 24.05 12.94
CA THR A 132 -18.13 24.36 12.16
C THR A 132 -18.51 25.83 12.29
N GLY A 133 -18.97 26.45 11.21
CA GLY A 133 -19.32 27.86 11.18
C GLY A 133 -19.46 28.41 9.76
N ASN A 134 -19.37 29.73 9.63
CA ASN A 134 -19.47 30.43 8.35
C ASN A 134 -18.09 30.51 7.68
N GLY A 135 -17.99 30.11 6.41
CA GLY A 135 -16.75 30.22 5.62
C GLY A 135 -16.53 29.04 4.68
N VAL A 136 -15.55 29.17 3.78
CA VAL A 136 -15.22 28.09 2.83
C VAL A 136 -14.57 26.91 3.54
N SER A 137 -13.79 27.16 4.59
CA SER A 137 -13.08 26.12 5.35
C SER A 137 -14.01 25.22 6.16
N SER A 138 -15.22 25.66 6.53
CA SER A 138 -16.17 24.81 7.26
C SER A 138 -16.66 23.61 6.43
N ARG A 139 -16.49 23.65 5.10
CA ARG A 139 -16.74 22.52 4.19
C ARG A 139 -15.79 21.33 4.43
N GLN A 140 -14.65 21.58 5.07
CA GLN A 140 -13.70 20.52 5.41
C GLN A 140 -14.16 19.69 6.61
N HIS A 141 -15.09 20.21 7.42
CA HIS A 141 -15.58 19.50 8.59
C HIS A 141 -16.24 18.16 8.23
N VAL A 142 -15.88 17.14 9.00
CA VAL A 142 -16.49 15.80 8.92
C VAL A 142 -16.84 15.38 10.34
N PRO A 143 -18.12 15.15 10.68
CA PRO A 143 -18.49 14.70 12.02
C PRO A 143 -17.70 13.48 12.45
N VAL A 144 -17.29 13.43 13.73
CA VAL A 144 -16.37 12.40 14.27
C VAL A 144 -16.83 10.97 13.95
N GLN A 145 -18.13 10.68 14.01
CA GLN A 145 -18.68 9.36 13.68
C GLN A 145 -18.49 9.02 12.20
N GLU A 146 -18.68 10.00 11.32
CA GLU A 146 -18.45 9.83 9.89
C GLU A 146 -16.97 9.68 9.59
N TYR A 147 -16.09 10.44 10.26
CA TYR A 147 -14.64 10.28 10.15
C TYR A 147 -14.21 8.84 10.47
N VAL A 148 -14.72 8.24 11.55
CA VAL A 148 -14.45 6.83 11.90
C VAL A 148 -14.90 5.90 10.77
N SER A 149 -16.13 6.05 10.30
CA SER A 149 -16.66 5.23 9.19
C SER A 149 -15.80 5.39 7.93
N ASN A 150 -15.40 6.61 7.60
CA ASN A 150 -14.58 6.90 6.42
C ASN A 150 -13.20 6.23 6.53
N MET A 151 -12.56 6.30 7.70
CA MET A 151 -11.26 5.68 7.93
C MET A 151 -11.34 4.14 7.83
N ILE A 152 -12.38 3.53 8.39
CA ILE A 152 -12.62 2.08 8.27
C ILE A 152 -12.83 1.70 6.79
N ASP A 153 -13.69 2.42 6.08
CA ASP A 153 -13.97 2.18 4.66
C ASP A 153 -12.70 2.30 3.82
N ILE A 154 -11.87 3.34 4.05
CA ILE A 154 -10.60 3.53 3.34
C ILE A 154 -9.69 2.32 3.55
N VAL A 155 -9.52 1.88 4.81
CA VAL A 155 -8.68 0.70 5.13
C VAL A 155 -9.21 -0.55 4.42
N GLN A 156 -10.53 -0.76 4.40
CA GLN A 156 -11.15 -1.90 3.73
C GLN A 156 -10.97 -1.85 2.21
N ILE A 157 -11.16 -0.68 1.58
CA ILE A 157 -10.92 -0.48 0.15
C ILE A 157 -9.46 -0.81 -0.19
N LEU A 158 -8.51 -0.25 0.56
CA LEU A 158 -7.08 -0.49 0.36
C LEU A 158 -6.73 -1.98 0.49
N ARG A 159 -7.22 -2.66 1.53
CA ARG A 159 -6.99 -4.10 1.74
C ARG A 159 -7.65 -4.97 0.68
N SER A 160 -8.81 -4.59 0.17
CA SER A 160 -9.49 -5.34 -0.89
C SER A 160 -8.72 -5.29 -2.23
N TYR A 161 -7.81 -4.32 -2.39
CA TYR A 161 -6.95 -4.19 -3.54
C TYR A 161 -5.72 -5.11 -3.44
N GLY A 162 -5.11 -5.45 -4.59
CA GLY A 162 -3.86 -6.23 -4.61
C GLY A 162 -3.97 -7.66 -4.05
N ASP A 163 -5.15 -8.28 -4.16
CA ASP A 163 -5.45 -9.63 -3.63
C ASP A 163 -5.30 -9.75 -2.10
N GLY A 164 -5.56 -8.69 -1.32
CA GLY A 164 -5.44 -8.75 0.15
C GLY A 164 -4.03 -8.52 0.69
N ARG A 165 -3.07 -8.18 -0.18
CA ARG A 165 -1.65 -8.05 0.19
C ARG A 165 -1.22 -6.64 0.58
N VAL A 166 -2.09 -5.66 0.44
CA VAL A 166 -1.78 -4.26 0.81
C VAL A 166 -1.73 -4.14 2.33
N CYS A 167 -0.55 -3.85 2.87
CA CYS A 167 -0.42 -3.44 4.27
C CYS A 167 -0.87 -1.97 4.42
N VAL A 168 -1.54 -1.65 5.51
CA VAL A 168 -1.94 -0.27 5.83
C VAL A 168 -1.37 0.09 7.20
N LEU A 169 -0.69 1.23 7.28
CA LEU A 169 -0.22 1.84 8.52
C LEU A 169 -0.95 3.18 8.67
N LEU A 170 -1.64 3.37 9.80
CA LEU A 170 -2.30 4.62 10.11
C LEU A 170 -1.35 5.57 10.84
N MET A 171 -1.55 6.86 10.66
CA MET A 171 -0.93 7.90 11.47
C MET A 171 -1.99 8.81 12.07
N THR A 172 -1.87 9.14 13.37
CA THR A 172 -2.67 10.23 13.93
C THR A 172 -2.21 11.57 13.35
N PRO A 173 -3.10 12.56 13.18
CA PRO A 173 -2.67 13.94 12.91
C PRO A 173 -1.68 14.45 13.96
N PRO A 174 -0.62 15.20 13.58
CA PRO A 174 0.21 15.91 14.56
C PRO A 174 -0.60 16.99 15.28
N PRO A 175 -0.18 17.45 16.47
CA PRO A 175 -0.91 18.47 17.23
C PRO A 175 -0.90 19.82 16.50
N ILE A 176 -1.86 20.69 16.84
CA ILE A 176 -1.94 22.06 16.32
C ILE A 176 -1.40 23.04 17.38
N ALA A 177 -0.49 23.92 17.01
CA ALA A 177 -0.01 24.99 17.88
C ALA A 177 -0.92 26.21 17.80
N ASP A 178 -1.99 26.22 18.60
CA ASP A 178 -3.02 27.27 18.63
C ASP A 178 -2.43 28.69 18.71
N GLY A 179 -1.40 28.89 19.54
CA GLY A 179 -0.73 30.19 19.69
C GLY A 179 -0.02 30.66 18.40
N LYS A 180 0.56 29.74 17.61
CA LYS A 180 1.14 30.05 16.30
C LYS A 180 0.03 30.34 15.28
N ARG A 181 -1.07 29.56 15.31
CA ARG A 181 -2.25 29.78 14.45
C ARG A 181 -2.83 31.19 14.57
N VAL A 182 -3.08 31.64 15.79
CA VAL A 182 -3.65 32.97 16.05
C VAL A 182 -2.75 34.07 15.48
N LYS A 183 -1.42 33.97 15.69
CA LYS A 183 -0.45 34.92 15.14
C LYS A 183 -0.42 34.91 13.62
N TYR A 184 -0.41 33.72 13.02
CA TYR A 184 -0.36 33.54 11.56
C TYR A 184 -1.61 34.07 10.86
N GLU A 185 -2.80 33.79 11.38
CA GLU A 185 -4.07 34.26 10.80
C GLU A 185 -4.31 35.76 11.02
N ARG A 186 -3.51 36.42 11.89
CA ARG A 186 -3.70 37.81 12.32
C ARG A 186 -5.12 38.08 12.84
N ARG A 187 -5.74 37.09 13.47
CA ARG A 187 -7.08 37.15 14.07
C ARG A 187 -7.00 37.37 15.58
N SER A 188 -8.04 37.96 16.18
CA SER A 188 -8.13 38.02 17.64
C SER A 188 -8.40 36.61 18.19
N ALA A 189 -8.04 36.34 19.45
CA ALA A 189 -8.37 35.06 20.09
C ALA A 189 -9.89 34.85 20.23
N GLU A 190 -10.67 35.94 20.19
CA GLU A 190 -12.14 35.94 20.18
C GLU A 190 -12.73 35.46 18.84
N ASP A 191 -12.02 35.74 17.72
CA ASP A 191 -12.23 35.08 16.43
C ASP A 191 -11.63 33.68 16.50
N THR A 192 -12.39 32.76 17.08
CA THR A 192 -11.95 31.43 17.46
C THR A 192 -11.26 30.73 16.29
N ALA A 193 -9.99 30.30 16.47
CA ALA A 193 -9.21 29.68 15.41
C ALA A 193 -9.98 28.50 14.78
N LEU A 194 -10.11 28.50 13.45
CA LEU A 194 -10.88 27.47 12.71
C LEU A 194 -10.33 26.07 12.97
N TRP A 195 -9.04 25.95 13.25
CA TRP A 195 -8.40 24.72 13.70
C TRP A 195 -7.75 24.97 15.05
N ALA A 196 -8.01 24.07 15.97
CA ALA A 196 -7.45 24.10 17.31
C ALA A 196 -7.24 22.67 17.80
N ASP A 197 -6.24 22.48 18.66
CA ASP A 197 -5.88 21.15 19.14
C ASP A 197 -6.98 20.52 20.00
N ASP A 198 -7.77 21.32 20.71
CA ASP A 198 -8.93 20.86 21.49
C ASP A 198 -9.99 20.14 20.62
N LEU A 199 -10.23 20.64 19.41
CA LEU A 199 -11.09 20.01 18.41
C LEU A 199 -10.45 18.72 17.88
N LEU A 200 -9.15 18.78 17.57
CA LEU A 200 -8.38 17.70 16.97
C LEU A 200 -8.27 16.46 17.87
N VAL A 201 -8.18 16.64 19.19
CA VAL A 201 -8.02 15.55 20.18
C VAL A 201 -9.11 14.47 20.03
N SER A 202 -10.33 14.86 19.68
CA SER A 202 -11.44 13.92 19.45
C SER A 202 -11.18 13.00 18.24
N TYR A 203 -10.65 13.54 17.14
CA TYR A 203 -10.28 12.80 15.92
C TYR A 203 -9.05 11.95 16.15
N VAL A 204 -8.05 12.42 16.92
CA VAL A 204 -6.89 11.62 17.31
C VAL A 204 -7.32 10.41 18.12
N LYS A 205 -8.22 10.58 19.10
CA LYS A 205 -8.77 9.46 19.88
C LYS A 205 -9.48 8.45 18.98
N MET A 206 -10.26 8.93 18.01
CA MET A 206 -10.97 8.06 17.08
C MET A 206 -10.05 7.39 16.04
N CYS A 207 -8.97 8.05 15.63
CA CYS A 207 -7.94 7.46 14.78
C CYS A 207 -7.29 6.25 15.49
N ARG A 208 -6.92 6.44 16.78
CA ARG A 208 -6.40 5.36 17.63
C ARG A 208 -7.37 4.19 17.74
N LEU A 209 -8.66 4.46 18.00
CA LEU A 209 -9.69 3.42 18.07
C LEU A 209 -9.85 2.70 16.73
N THR A 210 -9.85 3.44 15.62
CA THR A 210 -9.97 2.88 14.27
C THR A 210 -8.82 1.92 13.96
N ALA A 211 -7.60 2.25 14.39
CA ALA A 211 -6.45 1.36 14.20
C ALA A 211 -6.65 0.00 14.91
N VAL A 212 -7.22 0.02 16.12
CA VAL A 212 -7.56 -1.21 16.85
C VAL A 212 -8.70 -1.96 16.14
N THR A 213 -9.79 -1.28 15.82
CA THR A 213 -10.98 -1.88 15.19
C THR A 213 -10.68 -2.48 13.81
N ALA A 214 -9.85 -1.81 13.02
CA ALA A 214 -9.44 -2.28 11.71
C ALA A 214 -8.21 -3.20 11.78
N GLU A 215 -7.67 -3.49 12.96
CA GLU A 215 -6.48 -4.33 13.16
C GLU A 215 -5.30 -3.91 12.26
N VAL A 216 -5.00 -2.61 12.26
CA VAL A 216 -3.88 -2.01 11.52
C VAL A 216 -2.89 -1.34 12.47
N PRO A 217 -1.58 -1.38 12.17
CA PRO A 217 -0.58 -0.60 12.89
C PRO A 217 -0.88 0.90 12.92
N LEU A 218 -0.42 1.56 13.98
CA LEU A 218 -0.57 3.00 14.19
C LEU A 218 0.77 3.64 14.58
N ILE A 219 1.09 4.77 13.95
CA ILE A 219 2.09 5.73 14.45
C ILE A 219 1.34 6.93 15.04
N ASP A 220 1.52 7.17 16.33
CA ASP A 220 0.77 8.19 17.04
C ASP A 220 1.51 9.53 17.07
N LEU A 221 1.56 10.23 15.94
CA LEU A 221 2.25 11.52 15.80
C LEU A 221 1.78 12.55 16.84
N HIS A 222 0.48 12.59 17.16
CA HIS A 222 -0.05 13.50 18.18
C HIS A 222 0.67 13.34 19.52
N LYS A 223 0.77 12.08 19.98
CA LYS A 223 1.46 11.73 21.23
C LYS A 223 2.95 12.01 21.12
N GLU A 224 3.59 11.53 20.05
CA GLU A 224 5.05 11.64 19.89
C GLU A 224 5.52 13.09 19.84
N PHE A 225 4.78 13.98 19.16
CA PHE A 225 5.08 15.41 19.17
C PHE A 225 4.92 15.97 20.60
N LYS A 226 3.76 15.77 21.23
CA LYS A 226 3.47 16.36 22.55
C LYS A 226 4.39 15.90 23.69
N GLN A 227 5.06 14.77 23.54
CA GLN A 227 6.05 14.29 24.53
C GLN A 227 7.37 15.08 24.49
N ARG A 228 7.62 15.88 23.45
CA ARG A 228 8.83 16.70 23.33
C ARG A 228 8.62 18.06 23.99
N ALA A 229 9.62 18.49 24.75
CA ALA A 229 9.64 19.85 25.28
C ALA A 229 9.70 20.85 24.11
N GLY A 230 8.85 21.87 24.14
CA GLY A 230 8.78 22.86 23.05
C GLY A 230 8.27 22.29 21.72
N TRP A 231 7.42 21.25 21.73
CA TRP A 231 6.91 20.60 20.50
C TRP A 231 6.29 21.54 19.47
N GLN A 232 5.80 22.71 19.87
CA GLN A 232 5.29 23.74 18.97
C GLN A 232 6.35 24.24 17.99
N GLU A 233 7.63 24.14 18.34
CA GLU A 233 8.77 24.45 17.47
C GLU A 233 9.08 23.37 16.44
N LEU A 234 8.40 22.22 16.50
CA LEU A 234 8.42 21.23 15.41
C LEU A 234 7.43 21.58 14.28
N LEU A 235 6.61 22.61 14.50
CA LEU A 235 5.66 23.12 13.52
C LEU A 235 6.15 24.43 12.93
N SER A 236 5.77 24.67 11.68
CA SER A 236 6.03 25.92 10.99
C SER A 236 5.29 27.09 11.67
N GLU A 237 5.57 28.32 11.22
CA GLU A 237 4.88 29.52 11.72
C GLU A 237 3.36 29.45 11.57
N ASP A 238 2.86 28.62 10.65
CA ASP A 238 1.43 28.39 10.49
C ASP A 238 0.81 27.53 11.58
N GLY A 239 1.59 26.99 12.52
CA GLY A 239 1.13 26.20 13.66
C GLY A 239 0.44 24.87 13.32
N MET A 240 0.52 24.38 12.09
CA MET A 240 -0.17 23.16 11.63
C MET A 240 0.76 22.23 10.87
N HIS A 241 1.52 22.74 9.92
CA HIS A 241 2.41 21.91 9.12
C HIS A 241 3.73 21.70 9.86
N PRO A 242 4.31 20.48 9.82
CA PRO A 242 5.64 20.25 10.36
C PRO A 242 6.68 21.13 9.66
N ASN A 243 7.64 21.68 10.39
CA ASN A 243 8.84 22.25 9.78
C ASN A 243 9.87 21.15 9.49
N SER A 244 11.12 21.49 9.15
CA SER A 244 12.13 20.48 8.84
C SER A 244 12.47 19.56 10.02
N GLU A 245 12.46 20.05 11.26
CA GLU A 245 12.68 19.22 12.45
C GLU A 245 11.50 18.29 12.72
N GLY A 246 10.27 18.80 12.61
CA GLY A 246 9.06 17.99 12.68
C GLY A 246 8.96 16.96 11.56
N GLY A 247 9.38 17.31 10.35
CA GLY A 247 9.48 16.41 9.21
C GLY A 247 10.51 15.30 9.43
N ALA A 248 11.69 15.63 9.94
CA ALA A 248 12.70 14.65 10.31
C ALA A 248 12.20 13.66 11.37
N LEU A 249 11.47 14.15 12.38
CA LEU A 249 10.82 13.32 13.37
C LEU A 249 9.81 12.36 12.75
N ILE A 250 8.92 12.85 11.87
CA ILE A 250 7.95 12.00 11.19
C ILE A 250 8.67 10.91 10.39
N ALA A 251 9.72 11.24 9.65
CA ALA A 251 10.51 10.26 8.90
C ALA A 251 11.07 9.16 9.82
N GLN A 252 11.67 9.54 10.95
CA GLN A 252 12.18 8.58 11.93
C GLN A 252 11.08 7.62 12.41
N LEU A 253 9.96 8.17 12.88
CA LEU A 253 8.85 7.38 13.40
C LEU A 253 8.25 6.45 12.33
N VAL A 254 8.18 6.92 11.08
CA VAL A 254 7.72 6.11 9.95
C VAL A 254 8.67 4.96 9.67
N LEU A 255 9.98 5.20 9.59
CA LEU A 255 10.96 4.15 9.38
C LEU A 255 10.93 3.09 10.50
N GLU A 256 10.86 3.52 11.75
CA GLU A 256 10.71 2.62 12.90
C GLU A 256 9.38 1.83 12.85
N GLY A 257 8.30 2.49 12.46
CA GLY A 257 6.99 1.87 12.28
C GLY A 257 7.00 0.79 11.20
N ILE A 258 7.63 1.07 10.05
CA ILE A 258 7.77 0.08 8.97
C ILE A 258 8.65 -1.09 9.44
N ALA A 259 9.78 -0.83 10.11
CA ALA A 259 10.66 -1.87 10.62
C ALA A 259 9.94 -2.81 11.60
N ARG A 260 9.06 -2.26 12.44
CA ARG A 260 8.30 -3.02 13.43
C ARG A 260 7.14 -3.81 12.82
N HIS A 261 6.41 -3.23 11.88
CA HIS A 261 5.11 -3.76 11.44
C HIS A 261 5.11 -4.34 10.02
N ALA A 262 6.10 -4.00 9.20
CA ALA A 262 6.32 -4.58 7.87
C ALA A 262 7.82 -4.89 7.66
N PRO A 263 8.43 -5.76 8.50
CA PRO A 263 9.86 -6.07 8.44
C PRO A 263 10.30 -6.66 7.10
N HIS A 264 9.39 -7.34 6.39
CA HIS A 264 9.61 -7.88 5.05
C HIS A 264 9.84 -6.78 3.98
N LEU A 265 9.50 -5.53 4.29
CA LEU A 265 9.78 -4.39 3.43
C LEU A 265 11.11 -3.72 3.77
N GLN A 266 11.88 -4.18 4.76
CA GLN A 266 13.13 -3.51 5.10
C GLN A 266 14.22 -3.75 4.05
N PRO A 267 14.96 -2.71 3.62
CA PRO A 267 16.14 -2.89 2.80
C PRO A 267 17.26 -3.56 3.61
N ALA A 268 18.24 -4.12 2.92
CA ALA A 268 19.52 -4.48 3.54
C ALA A 268 20.24 -3.21 4.04
N SER A 269 21.05 -3.33 5.10
CA SER A 269 21.86 -2.19 5.55
C SER A 269 22.90 -1.81 4.49
N ALA A 270 23.38 -0.56 4.53
CA ALA A 270 24.46 -0.13 3.65
C ALA A 270 25.73 -0.98 3.83
N GLU A 271 26.03 -1.41 5.06
CA GLU A 271 27.16 -2.29 5.34
C GLU A 271 26.96 -3.71 4.76
N GLU A 272 25.75 -4.25 4.88
CA GLU A 272 25.39 -5.53 4.24
C GLU A 272 25.52 -5.45 2.73
N TYR A 273 25.08 -4.34 2.14
CA TYR A 273 25.21 -4.03 0.72
C TYR A 273 26.68 -4.00 0.27
N TRP A 274 27.54 -3.23 0.95
CA TRP A 274 28.95 -3.10 0.55
C TRP A 274 29.77 -4.37 0.81
N ARG A 275 29.44 -5.15 1.84
CA ARG A 275 30.22 -6.34 2.23
C ARG A 275 29.86 -7.60 1.45
N LYS A 276 28.61 -7.74 1.00
CA LYS A 276 28.09 -8.96 0.36
C LYS A 276 27.69 -8.78 -1.12
N GLY A 277 27.84 -7.58 -1.67
CA GLY A 277 27.42 -7.26 -3.04
C GLY A 277 25.92 -7.51 -3.26
N ASP A 278 25.51 -7.97 -4.45
CA ASP A 278 24.10 -8.21 -4.82
C ASP A 278 23.40 -9.34 -4.06
N SER A 279 24.09 -10.07 -3.20
CA SER A 279 23.43 -11.10 -2.38
C SER A 279 22.53 -10.44 -1.34
N THR A 280 21.22 -10.50 -1.59
CA THR A 280 20.20 -9.94 -0.69
C THR A 280 20.09 -10.81 0.56
N PRO A 281 20.29 -10.26 1.77
CA PRO A 281 20.06 -11.01 3.01
C PRO A 281 18.62 -11.54 3.08
N ALA A 282 18.44 -12.72 3.66
CA ALA A 282 17.12 -13.32 3.82
C ALA A 282 16.16 -12.38 4.57
N GLY A 283 14.95 -12.22 4.04
CA GLY A 283 13.92 -11.35 4.64
C GLY A 283 14.07 -9.85 4.36
N ARG A 284 15.05 -9.44 3.53
CA ARG A 284 15.20 -8.06 3.08
C ARG A 284 14.71 -7.87 1.65
N LEU A 285 14.35 -6.63 1.31
CA LEU A 285 14.05 -6.27 -0.07
C LEU A 285 15.28 -6.43 -0.96
N PRO A 286 15.14 -7.08 -2.12
CA PRO A 286 16.22 -7.14 -3.09
C PRO A 286 16.42 -5.77 -3.76
N LEU A 287 17.61 -5.59 -4.31
CA LEU A 287 17.87 -4.47 -5.21
C LEU A 287 17.08 -4.66 -6.51
N ASP A 288 16.58 -3.56 -7.06
CA ASP A 288 15.90 -3.53 -8.36
C ASP A 288 16.84 -3.96 -9.50
N PHE A 289 18.11 -3.58 -9.40
CA PHE A 289 19.18 -3.90 -10.36
C PHE A 289 20.50 -4.17 -9.64
N PRO A 290 21.44 -4.90 -10.27
CA PRO A 290 22.71 -5.25 -9.65
C PRO A 290 23.57 -4.01 -9.36
N ALA A 291 24.49 -4.12 -8.42
CA ALA A 291 25.52 -3.13 -8.15
C ALA A 291 26.39 -2.94 -9.40
N HIS A 292 26.83 -1.70 -9.63
CA HIS A 292 27.66 -1.38 -10.81
C HIS A 292 28.94 -2.23 -10.89
N LEU A 293 29.49 -2.65 -9.75
CA LEU A 293 30.67 -3.53 -9.65
C LEU A 293 30.43 -4.95 -10.17
N HIS A 294 29.17 -5.36 -10.31
CA HIS A 294 28.76 -6.69 -10.75
C HIS A 294 28.24 -6.70 -12.19
N LEU A 295 28.27 -5.56 -12.88
CA LEU A 295 27.92 -5.47 -14.28
C LEU A 295 29.09 -5.98 -15.13
N ASP A 296 28.83 -7.01 -15.94
CA ASP A 296 29.73 -7.36 -17.05
C ASP A 296 29.56 -6.30 -18.15
N THR A 297 30.53 -5.40 -18.27
CA THR A 297 30.52 -4.35 -19.30
C THR A 297 30.62 -4.89 -20.73
N SER A 298 31.06 -6.14 -20.91
CA SER A 298 31.10 -6.80 -22.23
C SER A 298 29.77 -7.44 -22.61
N ASP A 299 28.91 -7.74 -21.63
CA ASP A 299 27.55 -8.26 -21.82
C ASP A 299 26.58 -7.72 -20.76
N LEU A 300 26.25 -6.43 -20.91
CA LEU A 300 25.37 -5.73 -19.98
C LEU A 300 23.96 -6.32 -19.94
N ALA A 301 23.44 -6.72 -21.10
CA ALA A 301 22.10 -7.27 -21.22
C ALA A 301 21.96 -8.57 -20.43
N HIS A 302 22.97 -9.45 -20.51
CA HIS A 302 23.02 -10.66 -19.71
C HIS A 302 23.05 -10.36 -18.21
N SER A 303 23.91 -9.43 -17.77
CA SER A 303 24.03 -9.07 -16.34
C SER A 303 22.71 -8.57 -15.74
N LEU A 304 21.99 -7.71 -16.48
CA LEU A 304 20.69 -7.18 -16.06
C LEU A 304 19.61 -8.27 -16.03
N GLU A 305 19.59 -9.16 -17.03
CA GLU A 305 18.62 -10.24 -17.13
C GLU A 305 18.85 -11.32 -16.06
N GLN A 306 20.10 -11.65 -15.75
CA GLN A 306 20.44 -12.59 -14.67
C GLN A 306 19.95 -12.10 -13.31
N HIS A 307 20.18 -10.84 -12.97
CA HIS A 307 19.68 -10.25 -11.73
C HIS A 307 18.15 -10.31 -11.65
N ARG A 308 17.47 -10.01 -12.77
CA ARG A 308 16.01 -10.11 -12.88
C ARG A 308 15.52 -11.53 -12.60
N LEU A 309 16.21 -12.56 -13.08
CA LEU A 309 15.84 -13.96 -12.84
C LEU A 309 16.09 -14.37 -11.38
N GLN A 310 17.20 -13.97 -10.78
CA GLN A 310 17.55 -14.28 -9.38
C GLN A 310 16.59 -13.63 -8.37
N ALA A 311 16.24 -12.35 -8.56
CA ALA A 311 15.29 -11.67 -7.70
C ALA A 311 13.89 -12.33 -7.72
N ASN A 312 13.55 -13.04 -8.80
CA ASN A 312 12.30 -13.78 -8.95
C ASN A 312 12.31 -15.19 -8.33
N LEU A 313 13.48 -15.81 -8.22
CA LEU A 313 13.65 -17.10 -7.54
C LEU A 313 13.27 -17.00 -6.06
N HIS A 314 13.60 -15.90 -5.38
CA HIS A 314 13.20 -15.64 -3.99
C HIS A 314 11.67 -15.55 -3.81
N VAL A 315 10.95 -14.99 -4.79
CA VAL A 315 9.47 -14.89 -4.78
C VAL A 315 8.82 -16.26 -5.07
N LYS A 316 9.45 -17.07 -5.92
CA LYS A 316 8.95 -18.42 -6.29
C LYS A 316 9.19 -19.46 -5.20
N ALA A 317 10.32 -19.41 -4.49
CA ALA A 317 10.61 -20.33 -3.38
C ALA A 317 9.62 -20.18 -2.21
N ALA A 318 9.26 -18.94 -1.85
CA ALA A 318 8.25 -18.68 -0.82
C ALA A 318 6.85 -19.18 -1.22
N SER A 319 6.48 -19.02 -2.49
CA SER A 319 5.18 -19.48 -3.03
C SER A 319 5.10 -21.01 -3.11
N ALA A 320 6.20 -21.68 -3.48
CA ALA A 320 6.31 -23.14 -3.51
C ALA A 320 6.34 -23.75 -2.09
N ALA A 321 7.00 -23.09 -1.13
CA ALA A 321 6.98 -23.50 0.28
C ALA A 321 5.58 -23.36 0.89
N MET A 322 4.86 -22.25 0.63
CA MET A 322 3.48 -22.09 1.07
C MET A 322 2.52 -23.10 0.41
N TRP A 323 2.76 -23.48 -0.84
CA TRP A 323 2.04 -24.56 -1.51
C TRP A 323 2.29 -25.92 -0.84
N ALA A 324 3.54 -26.25 -0.51
CA ALA A 324 3.90 -27.49 0.17
C ALA A 324 3.29 -27.57 1.58
N VAL A 325 3.29 -26.46 2.33
CA VAL A 325 2.67 -26.35 3.66
C VAL A 325 1.14 -26.51 3.57
N GLY A 326 0.49 -25.88 2.58
CA GLY A 326 -0.95 -26.05 2.35
C GLY A 326 -1.34 -27.48 1.96
N LYS A 327 -0.53 -28.16 1.16
CA LYS A 327 -0.68 -29.59 0.82
C LYS A 327 -0.51 -30.48 2.04
N PHE A 328 0.46 -30.20 2.90
CA PHE A 328 0.70 -30.98 4.12
C PHE A 328 -0.43 -30.82 5.15
N ALA A 329 -0.91 -29.59 5.37
CA ALA A 329 -2.03 -29.32 6.27
C ALA A 329 -3.34 -29.99 5.80
N THR A 330 -3.58 -30.04 4.49
CA THR A 330 -4.77 -30.70 3.92
C THR A 330 -4.65 -32.23 3.98
N ALA A 331 -3.46 -32.78 3.74
CA ALA A 331 -3.20 -34.21 3.85
C ALA A 331 -3.32 -34.74 5.29
N VAL A 332 -2.88 -33.97 6.29
CA VAL A 332 -3.01 -34.30 7.72
C VAL A 332 -4.47 -34.25 8.18
N ALA A 333 -5.26 -33.32 7.64
CA ALA A 333 -6.70 -33.23 7.93
C ALA A 333 -7.52 -34.39 7.32
N ASP A 334 -7.08 -34.92 6.18
CA ASP A 334 -7.72 -36.06 5.52
C ASP A 334 -7.27 -37.42 6.09
N SER A 335 -6.05 -37.55 6.62
CA SER A 335 -5.59 -38.78 7.28
C SER A 335 -6.19 -39.00 8.68
N GLY A 336 -6.70 -37.95 9.34
CA GLY A 336 -7.34 -38.04 10.66
C GLY A 336 -8.79 -38.56 10.66
N LYS A 337 -9.36 -38.87 9.49
CA LYS A 337 -10.75 -39.36 9.34
C LYS A 337 -10.86 -40.82 8.88
N GLY A 338 -9.75 -41.56 8.92
CA GLY A 338 -9.62 -42.85 8.25
C GLY A 338 -9.23 -44.04 9.13
N GLU A 339 -9.54 -44.07 10.43
CA GLU A 339 -9.46 -45.32 11.20
C GLU A 339 -10.71 -45.51 12.07
N GLY A 340 -11.61 -46.36 11.57
CA GLY A 340 -12.83 -46.73 12.28
C GLY A 340 -13.76 -47.63 11.49
N SER A 341 -13.31 -48.82 11.05
CA SER A 341 -14.14 -50.03 11.13
C SER A 341 -13.40 -51.29 10.64
N THR A 342 -13.28 -52.30 11.51
CA THR A 342 -13.34 -53.71 11.11
C THR A 342 -14.17 -54.52 12.10
N SER A 343 -15.37 -54.88 11.63
CA SER A 343 -16.07 -56.18 11.71
C SER A 343 -16.63 -56.80 13.00
N SER A 344 -17.84 -57.36 12.78
CA SER A 344 -18.55 -58.50 13.41
C SER A 344 -19.64 -58.10 14.43
N GLY A 345 -20.87 -58.61 14.40
CA GLY A 345 -21.55 -59.58 13.54
C GLY A 345 -23.04 -59.72 13.90
N THR A 346 -23.78 -60.41 13.03
CA THR A 346 -25.06 -61.14 13.23
C THR A 346 -26.38 -60.41 13.60
N ARG A 347 -27.30 -60.46 12.60
CA ARG A 347 -28.77 -60.71 12.63
C ARG A 347 -29.58 -60.36 13.89
N ASN A 348 -30.61 -59.53 13.75
CA ASN A 348 -32.00 -60.01 13.89
C ASN A 348 -33.07 -59.06 13.29
N THR A 349 -34.23 -59.66 13.05
CA THR A 349 -35.48 -59.28 12.36
C THR A 349 -36.27 -58.07 12.87
N GLY A 350 -37.04 -57.42 11.98
CA GLY A 350 -38.29 -56.73 12.35
C GLY A 350 -38.62 -55.45 11.54
N PRO A 351 -39.79 -55.33 10.89
CA PRO A 351 -40.04 -54.29 9.89
C PRO A 351 -40.87 -53.11 10.41
N SER A 352 -40.84 -51.98 9.69
CA SER A 352 -42.02 -51.29 9.11
C SER A 352 -41.96 -49.76 9.13
N ARG A 353 -42.28 -49.18 7.94
CA ARG A 353 -43.12 -47.97 7.67
C ARG A 353 -42.65 -46.63 8.27
N SER A 354 -42.78 -45.45 7.67
CA SER A 354 -43.40 -44.92 6.45
C SER A 354 -43.28 -43.38 6.51
N GLY A 355 -43.34 -42.69 5.36
CA GLY A 355 -43.73 -41.25 5.27
C GLY A 355 -42.57 -40.34 4.83
N ALA A 356 -42.51 -39.92 3.56
CA ALA A 356 -43.23 -38.77 2.97
C ALA A 356 -42.55 -37.44 3.36
N ASP A 357 -41.74 -36.79 2.53
CA ASP A 357 -41.97 -36.13 1.22
C ASP A 357 -42.42 -34.66 1.33
N THR A 358 -42.00 -33.85 0.35
CA THR A 358 -42.19 -32.40 0.12
C THR A 358 -41.26 -31.45 0.92
N GLY A 359 -40.45 -30.54 0.35
CA GLY A 359 -40.33 -29.97 -1.00
C GLY A 359 -40.83 -28.53 -1.02
N VAL A 360 -39.95 -27.52 -1.16
CA VAL A 360 -40.18 -26.22 -1.86
C VAL A 360 -38.81 -25.54 -2.12
N ALA A 361 -38.62 -25.04 -3.34
CA ALA A 361 -37.44 -24.36 -3.83
C ALA A 361 -37.73 -22.90 -4.26
N ALA A 362 -36.64 -22.14 -4.38
CA ALA A 362 -36.38 -20.99 -5.27
C ALA A 362 -36.90 -19.59 -4.90
N SER A 363 -36.01 -18.60 -4.80
CA SER A 363 -35.55 -17.80 -5.96
C SER A 363 -34.61 -16.64 -5.52
N VAL A 364 -33.63 -16.33 -6.38
CA VAL A 364 -32.62 -15.26 -6.24
C VAL A 364 -32.70 -14.38 -7.50
N PRO A 365 -32.64 -13.03 -7.43
CA PRO A 365 -32.51 -12.19 -8.61
C PRO A 365 -31.05 -11.72 -8.85
N GLN A 366 -30.69 -11.65 -10.13
CA GLN A 366 -29.47 -11.05 -10.71
C GLN A 366 -29.68 -9.55 -11.01
N PRO A 367 -28.62 -8.70 -11.05
CA PRO A 367 -28.74 -7.29 -11.40
C PRO A 367 -28.47 -7.00 -12.89
N THR A 368 -29.28 -6.11 -13.46
CA THR A 368 -29.17 -5.59 -14.83
C THR A 368 -28.28 -4.34 -14.90
N ALA A 369 -27.43 -4.29 -15.92
CA ALA A 369 -26.72 -3.10 -16.38
C ALA A 369 -27.63 -2.23 -17.25
N ILE A 370 -27.42 -0.91 -17.26
CA ILE A 370 -27.59 0.06 -18.38
C ILE A 370 -27.28 1.46 -17.80
N TRP A 371 -26.30 2.18 -18.37
CA TRP A 371 -26.46 3.61 -18.71
C TRP A 371 -25.53 3.95 -19.89
N ARG A 372 -26.17 4.44 -20.96
CA ARG A 372 -25.58 4.96 -22.20
C ARG A 372 -24.87 6.28 -21.96
N THR A 373 -23.80 6.49 -22.71
CA THR A 373 -23.18 7.78 -22.99
C THR A 373 -24.03 8.56 -24.00
N GLU A 374 -24.35 9.82 -23.70
CA GLU A 374 -24.79 10.79 -24.71
C GLU A 374 -23.81 11.96 -24.75
N SER A 375 -23.22 12.12 -25.93
CA SER A 375 -22.42 13.25 -26.38
C SER A 375 -23.32 14.41 -26.77
N ARG A 376 -23.06 15.63 -26.27
CA ARG A 376 -23.53 16.87 -26.89
C ARG A 376 -22.60 18.05 -26.63
N ALA A 377 -21.97 18.47 -27.74
CA ALA A 377 -21.70 19.83 -28.22
C ALA A 377 -21.26 20.96 -27.26
N SER A 378 -20.10 21.53 -27.59
CA SER A 378 -19.61 22.88 -27.22
C SER A 378 -20.57 24.00 -27.63
N PRO A 379 -20.43 25.17 -26.99
CA PRO A 379 -20.37 26.41 -27.76
C PRO A 379 -19.27 27.39 -27.33
N ALA A 380 -18.60 27.94 -28.34
CA ALA A 380 -18.16 29.31 -28.59
C ALA A 380 -17.42 30.13 -27.50
N GLU A 381 -16.21 30.58 -27.89
CA GLU A 381 -15.52 31.78 -27.40
C GLU A 381 -16.33 33.06 -27.68
N PRO A 382 -16.00 34.15 -26.96
CA PRO A 382 -15.74 35.39 -27.67
C PRO A 382 -14.52 36.18 -27.16
N GLY A 383 -13.83 36.80 -28.12
CA GLY A 383 -13.46 38.22 -28.00
C GLY A 383 -12.00 38.54 -27.65
N ARG A 384 -11.20 38.77 -28.69
CA ARG A 384 -10.02 39.63 -28.67
C ARG A 384 -10.43 41.08 -28.36
N GLU A 385 -9.63 41.78 -27.55
CA GLU A 385 -9.44 43.22 -27.70
C GLU A 385 -7.97 43.58 -27.39
N ASP A 386 -7.47 44.49 -28.20
CA ASP A 386 -6.07 44.83 -28.43
C ASP A 386 -5.48 45.86 -27.44
N ALA A 387 -4.14 45.85 -27.42
CA ALA A 387 -3.23 46.98 -27.27
C ALA A 387 -3.11 47.67 -25.91
N ARG A 388 -1.90 47.58 -25.34
CA ARG A 388 -0.95 48.71 -25.40
C ARG A 388 0.50 48.24 -25.19
N THR A 389 1.30 48.57 -26.18
CA THR A 389 2.76 48.58 -26.20
C THR A 389 3.32 49.57 -25.18
N ASN A 390 4.43 49.22 -24.54
CA ASN A 390 5.46 50.20 -24.27
C ASN A 390 6.84 49.53 -24.33
N ASP A 391 7.68 50.08 -25.20
CA ASP A 391 9.02 49.63 -25.57
C ASP A 391 10.09 50.02 -24.53
N GLY A 392 11.18 49.22 -24.54
CA GLY A 392 12.56 49.58 -24.18
C GLY A 392 12.84 49.87 -22.70
N VAL A 393 13.91 49.39 -22.08
CA VAL A 393 15.30 49.28 -22.56
C VAL A 393 16.01 48.10 -21.85
N GLU A 394 16.95 47.52 -22.58
CA GLU A 394 17.72 46.29 -22.34
C GLU A 394 19.06 46.58 -21.56
N PRO A 395 20.08 45.68 -21.46
CA PRO A 395 20.45 44.95 -20.25
C PRO A 395 21.90 45.20 -19.75
N GLU A 396 22.26 44.62 -18.59
CA GLU A 396 23.61 44.15 -18.15
C GLU A 396 23.43 43.64 -16.69
N SER A 397 24.08 42.61 -16.13
CA SER A 397 25.31 41.89 -16.43
C SER A 397 25.30 40.51 -15.73
N SER A 398 26.10 39.59 -16.26
CA SER A 398 26.41 38.22 -15.84
C SER A 398 27.06 38.09 -14.46
N SER A 399 26.80 36.98 -13.75
CA SER A 399 27.84 36.17 -13.04
C SER A 399 27.28 34.88 -12.41
N GLU A 400 27.80 33.74 -12.87
CA GLU A 400 28.24 32.53 -12.12
C GLU A 400 27.21 31.78 -11.23
N ILE A 401 26.75 30.58 -11.59
CA ILE A 401 27.41 29.26 -11.47
C ILE A 401 28.13 29.05 -10.14
N ALA A 402 27.50 28.28 -9.24
CA ALA A 402 28.21 27.37 -8.34
C ALA A 402 27.35 26.13 -8.07
N MET A 403 27.82 25.00 -8.59
CA MET A 403 27.45 23.65 -8.15
C MET A 403 27.94 23.46 -6.71
N PHE A 404 27.11 22.86 -5.85
CA PHE A 404 27.50 21.76 -4.94
C PHE A 404 26.25 21.00 -4.52
#